data_AF-A0A7C5JAY8-F1
#
_entry.id   AF-A0A7C5JAY8-F1
#
_cell.length_a   1.000
_cell.length_b   1.000
_cell.length_c   1.000
_cell.angle_alpha   90.00
_cell.angle_beta   90.00
_cell.angle_gamma   90.00
#
_symmetry.space_group_name_H-M   'P 1'
#
loop_
_entity.id
_entity.type
_entity.pdbx_description
1 polymer ?
#
loop_
_entity_poly.entity_id
_entity_poly.type
_entity_poly.pdbx_seq_one_letter_code
_entity_poly.pdbx_strand_id
1 'polypeptide(L)'
;MTARWGRENMTNDPLRWIKGFPWYTLGLVLLLRIGVAEANFVPTGSMQPTIGVVDVLAVDKTAFGLKLPLRDGLLFQWGVPERGDIVTFDPSHTDDTLIKRVIGLPGDVVETRGGFLFLNGRQLGQLRGDGLIEENLNGHRYLTSRARPREFAPVRVPAGHLFVMGDNRANSADSRYFGFLPMNRLRGRAVARLFSTEWFSHPQAALSRFGALD
;
A
#
# COMPACT_ATOMS: atom_id res chain seq x y z
N MET A 1 42.63 56.43 -38.32
CA MET A 1 41.47 55.81 -37.65
C MET A 1 41.58 54.30 -37.80
N THR A 2 42.08 53.59 -36.78
CA THR A 2 42.18 52.12 -36.77
C THR A 2 41.05 51.55 -35.93
N ALA A 3 40.11 50.86 -36.58
CA ALA A 3 38.99 50.20 -35.93
C ALA A 3 39.51 49.04 -35.07
N ARG A 4 39.50 49.23 -33.75
CA ARG A 4 39.87 48.23 -32.75
C ARG A 4 38.63 47.33 -32.52
N TRP A 5 38.52 46.26 -33.30
CA TRP A 5 37.51 45.23 -33.07
C TRP A 5 37.73 44.60 -31.70
N GLY A 6 36.81 44.88 -30.77
CA GLY A 6 36.76 44.21 -29.48
C GLY A 6 36.41 42.75 -29.68
N ARG A 7 37.37 41.85 -29.43
CA ARG A 7 37.06 40.46 -29.12
C ARG A 7 36.38 40.46 -27.75
N GLU A 8 35.06 40.51 -27.73
CA GLU A 8 34.31 40.05 -26.57
C GLU A 8 34.70 38.59 -26.36
N ASN A 9 35.43 38.33 -25.28
CA ASN A 9 35.68 36.98 -24.81
C ASN A 9 34.31 36.38 -24.44
N MET A 10 33.66 35.73 -25.40
CA MET A 10 32.62 34.75 -25.12
C MET A 10 33.28 33.68 -24.27
N THR A 11 33.22 33.83 -22.96
CA THR A 11 33.49 32.76 -22.03
C THR A 11 32.40 31.71 -22.29
N ASN A 12 32.72 30.79 -23.18
CA ASN A 12 31.95 29.56 -23.43
C ASN A 12 32.09 28.70 -22.18
N ASP A 13 31.49 29.13 -21.06
CA ASP A 13 31.30 28.28 -19.90
C ASP A 13 30.27 27.22 -20.33
N PRO A 14 30.72 25.97 -20.59
CA PRO A 14 29.87 24.92 -21.14
C PRO A 14 28.78 24.48 -20.16
N LEU A 15 28.80 24.98 -18.92
CA LEU A 15 27.87 24.66 -17.85
C LEU A 15 26.87 25.79 -17.56
N ARG A 16 26.81 26.86 -18.39
CA ARG A 16 25.84 27.96 -18.21
C ARG A 16 24.39 27.47 -18.19
N TRP A 17 24.07 26.46 -19.00
CA TRP A 17 22.73 25.85 -19.02
C TRP A 17 22.38 25.15 -17.71
N ILE A 18 23.37 24.57 -17.01
CA ILE A 18 23.19 23.98 -15.68
C ILE A 18 22.95 25.10 -14.67
N LYS A 19 23.76 26.15 -14.65
CA LYS A 19 23.64 27.24 -13.66
C LYS A 19 22.31 28.03 -13.78
N GLY A 20 21.71 28.10 -14.96
CA GLY A 20 20.41 28.74 -15.19
C GLY A 20 19.19 27.84 -14.96
N PHE A 21 19.39 26.54 -14.73
CA PHE A 21 18.31 25.60 -14.48
C PHE A 21 17.77 25.79 -13.05
N PRO A 22 16.44 25.77 -12.82
CA PRO A 22 15.85 26.05 -11.52
C PRO A 22 15.97 24.84 -10.57
N TRP A 23 17.19 24.52 -10.13
CA TRP A 23 17.47 23.36 -9.27
C TRP A 23 16.64 23.34 -7.99
N TYR A 24 16.28 24.50 -7.44
CA TYR A 24 15.43 24.59 -6.25
C TYR A 24 14.01 24.09 -6.52
N THR A 25 13.44 24.36 -7.70
CA THR A 25 12.09 23.86 -8.03
C THR A 25 12.14 22.37 -8.34
N LEU A 26 13.15 21.90 -9.08
CA LEU A 26 13.34 20.47 -9.31
C LEU A 26 13.56 19.72 -7.99
N GLY A 27 14.41 20.25 -7.10
CA GLY A 27 14.66 19.70 -5.77
C GLY A 27 13.37 19.65 -4.93
N LEU A 28 12.59 20.73 -4.91
CA LEU A 28 11.30 20.77 -4.23
C LEU A 28 10.32 19.75 -4.80
N VAL A 29 10.20 19.64 -6.12
CA VAL A 29 9.30 18.67 -6.78
C VAL A 29 9.73 17.24 -6.48
N LEU A 30 11.02 16.92 -6.52
CA LEU A 30 11.53 15.59 -6.16
C LEU A 30 11.27 15.27 -4.69
N LEU A 31 11.48 16.24 -3.81
CA LEU A 31 11.28 16.10 -2.36
C LEU A 31 9.80 15.90 -2.02
N LEU A 32 8.89 16.64 -2.67
CA LEU A 32 7.45 16.42 -2.58
C LEU A 32 7.06 15.05 -3.17
N ARG A 33 7.63 14.66 -4.31
CA ARG A 33 7.33 13.37 -4.96
C ARG A 33 7.67 12.19 -4.06
N ILE A 34 8.82 12.23 -3.37
CA ILE A 34 9.23 11.20 -2.40
C ILE A 34 8.23 11.08 -1.24
N GLY A 35 7.62 12.20 -0.84
CA GLY A 35 6.62 12.25 0.23
C GLY A 35 5.21 11.78 -0.17
N VAL A 36 4.85 11.88 -1.46
CA VAL A 36 3.47 11.62 -1.93
C VAL A 36 3.24 10.18 -2.37
N ALA A 37 4.17 9.60 -3.12
CA ALA A 37 3.97 8.29 -3.71
C ALA A 37 5.24 7.44 -3.67
N GLU A 38 5.06 6.13 -3.55
CA GLU A 38 6.16 5.15 -3.54
C GLU A 38 5.75 3.91 -4.34
N ALA A 39 6.72 3.31 -5.02
CA ALA A 39 6.57 2.02 -5.67
C ALA A 39 7.16 0.95 -4.75
N ASN A 40 6.31 0.07 -4.21
CA ASN A 40 6.72 -0.99 -3.28
C ASN A 40 6.70 -2.35 -3.96
N PHE A 41 7.82 -3.07 -3.82
CA PHE A 41 7.97 -4.45 -4.27
C PHE A 41 7.33 -5.41 -3.27
N VAL A 42 6.62 -6.43 -3.76
CA VAL A 42 5.93 -7.42 -2.91
C VAL A 42 6.72 -8.73 -2.87
N PRO A 43 7.43 -9.04 -1.76
CA PRO A 43 8.25 -10.24 -1.67
C PRO A 43 7.48 -11.51 -1.31
N THR A 44 6.23 -11.41 -0.80
CA THR A 44 5.48 -12.55 -0.26
C THR A 44 4.10 -12.74 -0.89
N GLY A 45 3.61 -13.99 -0.91
CA GLY A 45 2.29 -14.36 -1.43
C GLY A 45 1.14 -14.20 -0.43
N SER A 46 1.31 -13.40 0.62
CA SER A 46 0.30 -13.26 1.70
C SER A 46 -0.98 -12.53 1.25
N MET A 47 -0.91 -11.82 0.13
CA MET A 47 -2.03 -11.09 -0.46
C MET A 47 -2.61 -11.80 -1.71
N GLN A 48 -2.21 -13.04 -1.98
CA GLN A 48 -2.84 -13.84 -3.04
C GLN A 48 -4.29 -14.21 -2.68
N PRO A 49 -5.22 -14.31 -3.64
CA PRO A 49 -4.99 -14.16 -5.08
C PRO A 49 -4.93 -12.70 -5.55
N THR A 50 -5.25 -11.72 -4.71
CA THR A 50 -5.34 -10.31 -5.13
C THR A 50 -4.02 -9.77 -5.63
N ILE A 51 -2.93 -9.92 -4.89
CA ILE A 51 -1.58 -9.44 -5.25
C ILE A 51 -0.62 -10.64 -5.33
N GLY A 52 0.13 -10.71 -6.42
CA GLY A 52 1.12 -11.74 -6.71
C GLY A 52 2.48 -11.47 -6.07
N VAL A 53 3.31 -12.51 -5.98
CA VAL A 53 4.71 -12.37 -5.60
C VAL A 53 5.43 -11.63 -6.74
N VAL A 54 6.32 -10.70 -6.41
CA VAL A 54 7.05 -9.85 -7.37
C VAL A 54 6.16 -8.79 -8.05
N ASP A 55 4.96 -8.54 -7.55
CA ASP A 55 4.18 -7.36 -7.96
C ASP A 55 4.85 -6.08 -7.47
N VAL A 56 4.70 -4.98 -8.23
CA VAL A 56 5.06 -3.63 -7.81
C VAL A 56 3.78 -2.82 -7.67
N LEU A 57 3.55 -2.27 -6.48
CA LEU A 57 2.36 -1.50 -6.16
C LEU A 57 2.70 -0.01 -6.04
N ALA A 58 1.85 0.84 -6.62
CA ALA A 58 1.80 2.25 -6.31
C ALA A 58 1.14 2.43 -4.94
N VAL A 59 1.84 3.09 -4.04
CA VAL A 59 1.36 3.43 -2.70
C VAL A 59 1.22 4.93 -2.58
N ASP A 60 0.01 5.37 -2.25
CA ASP A 60 -0.30 6.74 -1.87
C ASP A 60 0.02 6.93 -0.38
N LYS A 61 1.10 7.68 -0.11
CA LYS A 61 1.57 7.99 1.26
C LYS A 61 0.73 9.10 1.91
N THR A 62 -0.06 9.84 1.14
CA THR A 62 -0.91 10.93 1.63
C THR A 62 -2.29 10.49 2.06
N ALA A 63 -2.68 9.25 1.73
CA ALA A 63 -4.02 8.70 1.99
C ALA A 63 -4.47 8.85 3.44
N PHE A 64 -3.55 8.73 4.40
CA PHE A 64 -3.87 8.77 5.84
C PHE A 64 -3.24 9.95 6.59
N GLY A 65 -2.46 10.77 5.91
CA GLY A 65 -1.81 11.92 6.52
C GLY A 65 -0.56 12.39 5.78
N LEU A 66 -0.01 13.51 6.21
CA LEU A 66 1.26 14.02 5.69
C LEU A 66 2.42 13.51 6.55
N LYS A 67 3.41 12.90 5.93
CA LYS A 67 4.73 12.67 6.55
C LYS A 67 5.75 13.63 5.95
N LEU A 68 6.65 14.13 6.78
CA LEU A 68 7.78 14.91 6.26
C LEU A 68 8.77 13.96 5.60
N PRO A 69 9.20 14.23 4.37
CA PRO A 69 10.37 13.54 3.85
C PRO A 69 11.57 13.86 4.76
N LEU A 70 12.37 12.83 5.07
CA LEU A 70 13.59 12.90 5.88
C LEU A 70 13.39 13.12 7.40
N ARG A 71 12.16 13.05 7.92
CA ARG A 71 11.90 13.04 9.37
C ARG A 71 10.90 11.95 9.73
N ASP A 72 11.18 11.25 10.82
CA ASP A 72 10.25 10.29 11.39
C ASP A 72 9.12 11.03 12.10
N GLY A 73 7.87 10.80 11.67
CA GLY A 73 6.69 11.36 12.30
C GLY A 73 5.61 11.79 11.31
N LEU A 74 4.36 11.70 11.77
CA LEU A 74 3.20 12.21 11.06
C LEU A 74 3.02 13.70 11.39
N LEU A 75 2.94 14.57 10.38
CA LEU A 75 2.64 15.99 10.60
C LEU A 75 1.15 16.23 10.85
N PHE A 76 0.31 15.60 10.03
CA PHE A 76 -1.14 15.74 10.10
C PHE A 76 -1.79 14.41 9.77
N GLN A 77 -2.74 13.96 10.57
CA GLN A 77 -3.58 12.79 10.29
C GLN A 77 -4.96 13.29 9.87
N TRP A 78 -5.37 13.02 8.64
CA TRP A 78 -6.68 13.43 8.13
C TRP A 78 -7.50 12.25 7.58
N GLY A 79 -6.86 11.16 7.20
CA GLY A 79 -7.52 10.00 6.60
C GLY A 79 -7.57 8.84 7.58
N VAL A 80 -8.76 8.29 7.77
CA VAL A 80 -8.95 7.00 8.45
C VAL A 80 -9.08 5.94 7.36
N PRO A 81 -8.34 4.83 7.42
CA PRO A 81 -8.51 3.74 6.47
C PRO A 81 -9.94 3.23 6.47
N GLU A 82 -10.41 2.85 5.29
CA GLU A 82 -11.71 2.22 5.12
C GLU A 82 -11.57 0.69 5.13
N ARG A 83 -12.68 0.01 5.40
CA ARG A 83 -12.70 -1.45 5.29
C ARG A 83 -12.45 -1.83 3.83
N GLY A 84 -11.60 -2.82 3.61
CA GLY A 84 -11.21 -3.24 2.28
C GLY A 84 -9.97 -2.53 1.76
N ASP A 85 -9.54 -1.40 2.35
CA ASP A 85 -8.29 -0.75 1.93
C ASP A 85 -7.11 -1.71 2.08
N ILE A 86 -6.22 -1.71 1.08
CA ILE A 86 -4.93 -2.39 1.17
C ILE A 86 -3.91 -1.37 1.68
N VAL A 87 -3.36 -1.63 2.86
CA VAL A 87 -2.45 -0.72 3.54
C VAL A 87 -1.06 -1.30 3.62
N THR A 88 -0.06 -0.42 3.54
CA THR A 88 1.33 -0.74 3.81
C THR A 88 1.74 -0.17 5.17
N PHE A 89 2.52 -0.91 5.95
CA PHE A 89 2.96 -0.48 7.28
C PHE A 89 4.24 -1.20 7.70
N ASP A 90 4.92 -0.61 8.68
CA ASP A 90 6.08 -1.24 9.31
C ASP A 90 5.64 -1.93 10.62
N PRO A 91 5.73 -3.27 10.70
CA PRO A 91 5.44 -3.98 11.94
C PRO A 91 6.54 -3.71 12.97
N SER A 92 6.24 -3.89 14.26
CA SER A 92 7.27 -3.76 15.32
C SER A 92 8.24 -4.95 15.42
N HIS A 93 7.97 -6.04 14.71
CA HIS A 93 8.68 -7.31 14.87
C HIS A 93 9.51 -7.71 13.65
N THR A 94 9.50 -6.93 12.56
CA THR A 94 10.39 -7.09 11.41
C THR A 94 10.65 -5.73 10.78
N ASP A 95 11.80 -5.59 10.12
CA ASP A 95 12.17 -4.39 9.37
C ASP A 95 11.49 -4.34 7.98
N ASP A 96 10.82 -5.43 7.58
CA ASP A 96 10.12 -5.52 6.30
C ASP A 96 8.78 -4.80 6.34
N THR A 97 8.55 -3.92 5.37
CA THR A 97 7.22 -3.33 5.14
C THR A 97 6.23 -4.41 4.75
N LEU A 98 5.14 -4.53 5.51
CA LEU A 98 4.06 -5.47 5.25
C LEU A 98 2.91 -4.80 4.51
N ILE A 99 2.24 -5.60 3.69
CA ILE A 99 1.03 -5.22 2.96
C ILE A 99 -0.11 -6.12 3.41
N LYS A 100 -1.22 -5.54 3.87
CA LYS A 100 -2.41 -6.26 4.35
C LYS A 100 -3.68 -5.49 4.02
N ARG A 101 -4.82 -6.19 4.01
CA ARG A 101 -6.14 -5.60 3.86
C ARG A 101 -6.74 -5.23 5.22
N VAL A 102 -7.37 -4.06 5.31
CA VAL A 102 -8.12 -3.62 6.48
C VAL A 102 -9.45 -4.36 6.56
N ILE A 103 -9.67 -5.08 7.65
CA ILE A 103 -10.91 -5.81 7.92
C ILE A 103 -11.76 -5.05 8.95
N GLY A 104 -11.13 -4.67 10.07
CA GLY A 104 -11.79 -4.03 11.20
C GLY A 104 -11.19 -2.65 11.50
N LEU A 105 -12.09 -1.70 11.75
CA LEU A 105 -11.83 -0.33 12.20
C LEU A 105 -12.05 -0.22 13.72
N PRO A 106 -11.63 0.87 14.37
CA PRO A 106 -11.87 1.09 15.79
C PRO A 106 -13.33 0.85 16.19
N GLY A 107 -13.52 0.05 17.25
CA GLY A 107 -14.84 -0.30 17.78
C GLY A 107 -15.44 -1.57 17.18
N ASP A 108 -14.93 -2.06 16.05
CA ASP A 108 -15.44 -3.29 15.44
C ASP A 108 -15.14 -4.53 16.26
N VAL A 109 -15.98 -5.54 16.08
CA VAL A 109 -15.77 -6.88 16.59
C VAL A 109 -15.48 -7.80 15.43
N VAL A 110 -14.30 -8.42 15.43
CA VAL A 110 -13.89 -9.40 14.43
C VAL A 110 -13.86 -10.77 15.12
N GLU A 111 -14.39 -11.80 14.48
CA GLU A 111 -14.31 -13.18 14.95
C GLU A 111 -14.11 -14.13 13.78
N THR A 112 -13.50 -15.29 14.01
CA THR A 112 -13.52 -16.40 13.05
C THR A 112 -14.22 -17.59 13.68
N ARG A 113 -15.28 -18.07 13.03
CA ARG A 113 -16.10 -19.18 13.51
C ARG A 113 -16.44 -20.11 12.35
N GLY A 114 -16.19 -21.42 12.49
CA GLY A 114 -16.55 -22.40 11.47
C GLY A 114 -15.84 -22.19 10.13
N GLY A 115 -14.63 -21.62 10.17
CA GLY A 115 -13.83 -21.32 8.99
C GLY A 115 -14.23 -20.05 8.21
N PHE A 116 -15.19 -19.27 8.71
CA PHE A 116 -15.59 -18.00 8.10
C PHE A 116 -15.27 -16.83 9.02
N LEU A 117 -14.93 -15.69 8.39
CA LEU A 117 -14.72 -14.42 9.07
C LEU A 117 -16.07 -13.72 9.27
N PHE A 118 -16.30 -13.26 10.50
CA PHE A 118 -17.45 -12.44 10.84
C PHE A 118 -16.98 -11.08 11.34
N LEU A 119 -17.75 -10.07 11.00
CA LEU A 119 -17.51 -8.68 11.36
C LEU A 119 -18.81 -8.12 11.95
N ASN A 120 -18.75 -7.70 13.21
CA ASN A 120 -19.90 -7.26 13.98
C ASN A 120 -21.06 -8.29 13.94
N GLY A 121 -20.72 -9.58 14.01
CA GLY A 121 -21.67 -10.70 13.96
C GLY A 121 -22.18 -11.07 12.56
N ARG A 122 -21.85 -10.30 11.52
CA ARG A 122 -22.21 -10.61 10.13
C ARG A 122 -21.10 -11.40 9.45
N GLN A 123 -21.44 -12.55 8.86
CA GLN A 123 -20.52 -13.33 8.05
C GLN A 123 -20.12 -12.53 6.80
N LEU A 124 -18.82 -12.41 6.55
CA LEU A 124 -18.28 -11.67 5.41
C LEU A 124 -18.16 -12.52 4.15
N GLY A 125 -17.78 -13.79 4.32
CA GLY A 125 -17.39 -14.67 3.23
C GLY A 125 -18.42 -15.73 2.87
N GLN A 126 -18.54 -16.04 1.58
CA GLN A 126 -19.21 -17.23 1.08
C GLN A 126 -18.24 -18.07 0.25
N LEU A 127 -18.37 -19.40 0.35
CA LEU A 127 -17.54 -20.31 -0.41
C LEU A 127 -17.97 -20.31 -1.89
N ARG A 128 -17.02 -20.08 -2.80
CA ARG A 128 -17.22 -20.21 -4.24
C ARG A 128 -16.94 -21.63 -4.74
N GLY A 129 -17.43 -21.93 -5.94
CA GLY A 129 -17.27 -23.25 -6.58
C GLY A 129 -15.84 -23.64 -6.94
N ASP A 130 -14.92 -22.68 -7.03
CA ASP A 130 -13.48 -22.91 -7.28
C ASP A 130 -12.67 -23.13 -5.98
N GLY A 131 -13.36 -23.17 -4.84
CA GLY A 131 -12.73 -23.34 -3.55
C GLY A 131 -12.13 -22.07 -2.97
N LEU A 132 -12.31 -20.88 -3.55
CA LEU A 132 -12.01 -19.60 -2.91
C LEU A 132 -13.17 -19.12 -2.03
N ILE A 133 -12.92 -18.15 -1.15
CA ILE A 133 -13.95 -17.46 -0.39
C ILE A 133 -14.13 -16.06 -0.99
N GLU A 134 -15.35 -15.75 -1.40
CA GLU A 134 -15.74 -14.40 -1.80
C GLU A 134 -16.25 -13.65 -0.57
N GLU A 135 -15.54 -12.59 -0.17
CA GLU A 135 -15.88 -11.77 0.98
C GLU A 135 -16.42 -10.42 0.57
N ASN A 136 -17.48 -9.96 1.24
CA ASN A 136 -18.01 -8.62 1.05
C ASN A 136 -17.59 -7.71 2.20
N LEU A 137 -16.75 -6.72 1.91
CA LEU A 137 -16.38 -5.66 2.84
C LEU A 137 -16.82 -4.33 2.25
N ASN A 138 -17.67 -3.61 2.97
CA ASN A 138 -18.19 -2.30 2.56
C ASN A 138 -18.85 -2.28 1.16
N GLY A 139 -19.50 -3.38 0.75
CA GLY A 139 -20.13 -3.49 -0.57
C GLY A 139 -19.21 -4.01 -1.67
N HIS A 140 -17.88 -3.98 -1.48
CA HIS A 140 -16.90 -4.51 -2.41
C HIS A 140 -16.65 -5.99 -2.18
N ARG A 141 -16.44 -6.74 -3.27
CA ARG A 141 -16.23 -8.20 -3.24
C ARG A 141 -14.75 -8.51 -3.44
N TYR A 142 -14.18 -9.28 -2.53
CA TYR A 142 -12.78 -9.68 -2.56
C TYR A 142 -12.64 -11.19 -2.54
N LEU A 143 -11.66 -11.70 -3.28
CA LEU A 143 -11.34 -13.12 -3.29
C LEU A 143 -10.24 -13.41 -2.28
N THR A 144 -10.47 -14.42 -1.45
CA THR A 144 -9.54 -14.84 -0.41
C THR A 144 -9.35 -16.35 -0.45
N SER A 145 -8.16 -16.82 -0.04
CA SER A 145 -7.89 -18.25 -0.05
C SER A 145 -8.70 -18.97 1.02
N ARG A 146 -9.22 -20.15 0.68
CA ARG A 146 -9.91 -21.05 1.62
C ARG A 146 -8.89 -21.84 2.42
N ALA A 147 -8.22 -21.18 3.34
CA ALA A 147 -7.83 -21.88 4.55
C ALA A 147 -8.83 -21.54 5.63
N ARG A 148 -9.11 -22.52 6.49
CA ARG A 148 -9.77 -22.25 7.76
C ARG A 148 -8.91 -21.21 8.46
N PRO A 149 -9.36 -19.94 8.56
CA PRO A 149 -8.63 -19.00 9.38
C PRO A 149 -8.63 -19.62 10.78
N ARG A 150 -7.50 -19.51 11.48
CA ARG A 150 -7.43 -19.95 12.88
C ARG A 150 -8.67 -19.41 13.59
N GLU A 151 -9.41 -20.30 14.25
CA GLU A 151 -10.57 -19.85 15.02
C GLU A 151 -10.09 -18.98 16.18
N PHE A 152 -10.75 -17.86 16.38
CA PHE A 152 -10.48 -16.98 17.50
C PHE A 152 -11.80 -16.38 18.00
N ALA A 153 -11.88 -16.25 19.32
CA ALA A 153 -13.01 -15.62 19.98
C ALA A 153 -13.17 -14.16 19.53
N PRO A 154 -14.37 -13.57 19.64
CA PRO A 154 -14.59 -12.17 19.26
C PRO A 154 -13.57 -11.22 19.88
N VAL A 155 -12.86 -10.49 19.03
CA VAL A 155 -11.92 -9.44 19.45
C VAL A 155 -12.45 -8.08 19.04
N ARG A 156 -12.45 -7.13 19.98
CA ARG A 156 -12.83 -5.74 19.70
C ARG A 156 -11.60 -4.93 19.33
N VAL A 157 -11.65 -4.25 18.19
CA VAL A 157 -10.58 -3.36 17.72
C VAL A 157 -10.54 -2.12 18.61
N PRO A 158 -9.41 -1.83 19.27
CA PRO A 158 -9.29 -0.67 20.14
C PRO A 158 -9.23 0.65 19.36
N ALA A 159 -9.45 1.76 20.06
CA ALA A 159 -9.30 3.10 19.49
C ALA A 159 -7.90 3.30 18.89
N GLY A 160 -7.81 3.97 17.74
CA GLY A 160 -6.55 4.25 17.05
C GLY A 160 -5.84 3.04 16.43
N HIS A 161 -6.50 1.88 16.39
CA HIS A 161 -5.95 0.66 15.83
C HIS A 161 -6.85 0.06 14.74
N LEU A 162 -6.28 -0.87 13.98
CA LEU A 162 -6.92 -1.61 12.90
C LEU A 162 -6.75 -3.11 13.11
N PHE A 163 -7.68 -3.89 12.58
CA PHE A 163 -7.50 -5.32 12.39
C PHE A 163 -7.27 -5.59 10.91
N VAL A 164 -6.08 -6.10 10.57
CA VAL A 164 -5.66 -6.32 9.18
C VAL A 164 -5.41 -7.80 8.91
N MET A 165 -5.72 -8.25 7.70
CA MET A 165 -5.52 -9.64 7.27
C MET A 165 -4.95 -9.70 5.86
N GLY A 166 -4.20 -10.77 5.57
CA GLY A 166 -3.83 -11.10 4.20
C GLY A 166 -5.01 -11.74 3.47
N ASP A 167 -5.09 -11.52 2.16
CA ASP A 167 -6.09 -12.22 1.32
C ASP A 167 -5.79 -13.72 1.22
N ASN A 168 -4.51 -14.10 1.41
CA ASN A 168 -4.13 -15.48 1.59
C ASN A 168 -4.32 -15.88 3.05
N ARG A 169 -5.55 -16.23 3.42
CA ARG A 169 -5.94 -16.54 4.80
C ARG A 169 -5.15 -17.70 5.39
N ALA A 170 -4.64 -18.60 4.55
CA ALA A 170 -3.80 -19.73 4.96
C ALA A 170 -2.40 -19.30 5.41
N ASN A 171 -1.84 -18.33 4.70
CA ASN A 171 -0.42 -18.10 4.65
C ASN A 171 -0.12 -16.60 4.75
N SER A 172 -0.52 -16.02 5.88
CA SER A 172 -0.35 -14.60 6.16
C SER A 172 -0.08 -14.39 7.65
N ALA A 173 1.09 -13.82 7.96
CA ALA A 173 1.37 -13.23 9.25
C ALA A 173 0.67 -11.87 9.32
N ASP A 174 -0.46 -11.82 10.03
CA ASP A 174 -1.36 -10.67 10.12
C ASP A 174 -1.91 -10.49 11.54
N SER A 175 -2.97 -9.70 11.73
CA SER A 175 -3.50 -9.38 13.06
C SER A 175 -3.92 -10.58 13.89
N ARG A 176 -4.11 -11.75 13.27
CA ARG A 176 -4.32 -13.02 14.00
C ARG A 176 -3.10 -13.47 14.80
N TYR A 177 -1.91 -12.96 14.45
CA TYR A 177 -0.63 -13.35 15.06
C TYR A 177 -0.01 -12.21 15.86
N PHE A 178 0.07 -11.01 15.27
CA PHE A 178 0.73 -9.87 15.92
C PHE A 178 -0.25 -8.89 16.62
N GLY A 179 -1.56 -9.16 16.57
CA GLY A 179 -2.58 -8.29 17.15
C GLY A 179 -2.92 -7.08 16.28
N PHE A 180 -3.40 -6.01 16.91
CA PHE A 180 -3.91 -4.85 16.20
C PHE A 180 -2.79 -3.95 15.65
N LEU A 181 -3.04 -3.34 14.49
CA LEU A 181 -2.12 -2.40 13.86
C LEU A 181 -2.43 -0.97 14.32
N PRO A 182 -1.51 -0.28 15.02
CA PRO A 182 -1.66 1.14 15.32
C PRO A 182 -1.69 1.98 14.03
N MET A 183 -2.64 2.91 13.91
CA MET A 183 -2.79 3.74 12.70
C MET A 183 -1.55 4.61 12.41
N ASN A 184 -0.80 5.00 13.44
CA ASN A 184 0.43 5.80 13.27
C ASN A 184 1.59 5.04 12.59
N ARG A 185 1.47 3.72 12.43
CA ARG A 185 2.45 2.88 11.71
C ARG A 185 2.13 2.69 10.23
N LEU A 186 0.98 3.18 9.77
CA LEU A 186 0.62 3.15 8.36
C LEU A 186 1.63 3.98 7.56
N ARG A 187 2.14 3.40 6.46
CA ARG A 187 2.95 4.11 5.46
C ARG A 187 2.09 4.75 4.40
N GLY A 188 1.05 4.05 3.94
CA GLY A 188 0.15 4.54 2.91
C GLY A 188 -0.86 3.49 2.47
N ARG A 189 -1.64 3.85 1.47
CA ARG A 189 -2.63 2.98 0.83
C ARG A 189 -2.08 2.49 -0.50
N ALA A 190 -2.11 1.18 -0.75
CA ALA A 190 -1.83 0.64 -2.07
C ALA A 190 -3.03 0.95 -2.98
N VAL A 191 -2.78 1.71 -4.05
CA VAL A 191 -3.85 2.22 -4.92
C VAL A 191 -3.87 1.56 -6.28
N ALA A 192 -2.72 1.11 -6.79
CA ALA A 192 -2.65 0.50 -8.11
C ALA A 192 -1.51 -0.52 -8.21
N ARG A 193 -1.65 -1.48 -9.13
CA ARG A 193 -0.55 -2.35 -9.55
C ARG A 193 0.16 -1.75 -10.75
N LEU A 194 1.45 -1.46 -10.59
CA LEU A 194 2.32 -0.91 -11.62
C LEU A 194 3.07 -1.99 -12.41
N PHE A 195 3.35 -3.13 -11.80
CA PHE A 195 4.03 -4.25 -12.44
C PHE A 195 3.64 -5.60 -11.84
N SER A 196 3.70 -6.66 -12.65
CA SER A 196 3.54 -8.04 -12.22
C SER A 196 4.38 -9.00 -13.06
N THR A 197 4.95 -10.03 -12.43
CA THR A 197 5.60 -11.13 -13.16
C THR A 197 4.60 -11.98 -13.95
N GLU A 198 3.31 -11.97 -13.57
CA GLU A 198 2.26 -12.65 -14.33
C GLU A 198 2.16 -12.12 -15.77
N TRP A 199 2.61 -10.90 -16.06
CA TRP A 199 2.67 -10.37 -17.43
C TRP A 199 3.50 -11.22 -18.38
N PHE A 200 4.55 -11.88 -17.88
CA PHE A 200 5.40 -12.73 -18.70
C PHE A 200 4.87 -14.15 -18.84
N SER A 201 4.09 -14.64 -17.87
CA SER A 201 3.57 -16.01 -17.87
C SER A 201 2.15 -16.12 -18.45
N HIS A 202 1.33 -15.09 -18.26
CA HIS A 202 -0.08 -15.03 -18.66
C HIS A 202 -0.46 -13.62 -19.16
N PRO A 203 0.14 -13.14 -20.27
CA PRO A 203 0.01 -11.75 -20.72
C PRO A 203 -1.45 -11.28 -20.90
N GLN A 204 -2.33 -12.17 -21.37
CA GLN A 204 -3.76 -11.92 -21.57
C GLN A 204 -4.53 -11.67 -20.25
N ALA A 205 -4.14 -12.32 -19.15
CA ALA A 205 -4.80 -12.19 -17.86
C ALA A 205 -4.24 -11.03 -17.03
N ALA A 206 -3.10 -10.49 -17.43
CA ALA A 206 -2.33 -9.59 -16.60
C ALA A 206 -2.48 -8.12 -17.03
N LEU A 207 -2.91 -7.84 -18.27
CA LEU A 207 -3.43 -6.52 -18.67
C LEU A 207 -4.70 -6.11 -17.90
N SER A 208 -5.59 -7.05 -17.59
CA SER A 208 -6.80 -6.77 -16.80
C SER A 208 -6.53 -6.49 -15.32
N ARG A 209 -5.29 -6.72 -14.85
CA ARG A 209 -4.86 -6.47 -13.47
C ARG A 209 -4.00 -5.23 -13.33
N PHE A 210 -3.71 -4.55 -14.44
CA PHE A 210 -3.11 -3.22 -14.45
C PHE A 210 -4.17 -2.20 -14.09
N GLY A 211 -3.87 -1.30 -13.15
CA GLY A 211 -4.82 -0.30 -12.67
C GLY A 211 -5.11 -0.44 -11.18
N ALA A 212 -6.25 0.10 -10.78
CA ALA A 212 -6.61 0.25 -9.37
C ALA A 212 -6.88 -1.11 -8.68
N LEU A 213 -6.72 -1.15 -7.35
CA LEU A 213 -6.78 -2.37 -6.52
C LEU A 213 -8.16 -2.61 -5.85
N ASP A 214 -9.21 -2.00 -6.41
CA ASP A 214 -10.59 -1.95 -5.95
C ASP A 214 -11.42 -3.23 -6.19
#